data_AF-A0A428QTV6-F1
#
_entry.id   AF-A0A428QTV6-F1
#
_cell.length_a   1.000
_cell.length_b   1.000
_cell.length_c   1.000
_cell.angle_alpha   90.00
_cell.angle_beta   90.00
_cell.angle_gamma   90.00
#
_symmetry.space_group_name_H-M   'P 1'
#
loop_
_entity.id
_entity.type
_entity.pdbx_description
1 polymer ?
#
loop_
_entity_poly.entity_id
_entity_poly.type
_entity_poly.pdbx_seq_one_letter_code
_entity_poly.pdbx_strand_id
1 'polypeptide(L)'
;MTTQTLPSDYANGYDYLIVGGGTAGCVVASRLSAYLPKKRILLIEGGPTDVGDKRVLVLKDRIQTIGTDLDYGYTSVPRPNGNSHILHSRAKVLGGCSSHNDMISFRTTEYDAYL
;
A
#
# COMPACT_ATOMS: atom_id res chain seq x y z
N MET A 1 13.99 8.45 -5.61
CA MET A 1 13.24 8.86 -4.40
C MET A 1 12.71 10.26 -4.63
N THR A 2 11.46 10.39 -5.06
CA THR A 2 10.81 11.69 -5.30
C THR A 2 9.89 11.99 -4.13
N THR A 3 10.47 12.43 -3.02
CA THR A 3 9.67 13.01 -1.94
C THR A 3 9.05 14.29 -2.46
N GLN A 4 7.72 14.34 -2.54
CA GLN A 4 7.00 15.57 -2.84
C GLN A 4 6.70 16.30 -1.53
N THR A 5 7.33 17.45 -1.33
CA THR A 5 7.00 18.32 -0.20
C THR A 5 5.79 19.15 -0.57
N LEU A 6 4.70 18.97 0.16
CA LEU A 6 3.53 19.85 0.04
C LEU A 6 3.77 21.12 0.88
N PRO A 7 3.41 22.31 0.36
CA PRO A 7 3.44 23.55 1.14
C PRO A 7 2.62 23.45 2.44
N SER A 8 3.03 24.13 3.51
CA SER A 8 2.40 23.99 4.84
C SER A 8 0.93 24.43 4.91
N ASP A 9 0.52 25.34 4.03
CA ASP A 9 -0.86 25.80 3.85
C ASP A 9 -1.78 24.73 3.24
N TYR A 10 -1.22 23.68 2.62
CA TYR A 10 -1.99 22.51 2.17
C TYR A 10 -2.51 21.66 3.33
N ALA A 11 -1.91 21.74 4.52
CA ALA A 11 -2.38 20.96 5.68
C ALA A 11 -3.82 21.33 6.08
N ASN A 12 -4.21 22.59 5.89
CA ASN A 12 -5.58 23.08 6.13
C ASN A 12 -6.48 22.92 4.88
N GLY A 13 -5.93 22.29 3.84
CA GLY A 13 -6.50 22.13 2.51
C GLY A 13 -7.27 20.84 2.29
N TYR A 14 -7.42 19.98 3.30
CA TYR A 14 -8.08 18.68 3.14
C TYR A 14 -9.01 18.41 4.31
N ASP A 15 -10.15 17.80 4.01
CA ASP A 15 -11.11 17.36 5.01
C ASP A 15 -10.75 15.99 5.58
N TYR A 16 -10.09 15.16 4.77
CA TYR A 16 -9.66 13.82 5.15
C TYR A 16 -8.23 13.57 4.69
N LEU A 17 -7.45 12.98 5.61
CA LEU A 17 -6.10 12.51 5.36
C LEU A 17 -6.05 11.00 5.50
N ILE A 18 -5.57 10.31 4.47
CA ILE A 18 -5.40 8.87 4.45
C ILE A 18 -3.91 8.61 4.27
N VAL A 19 -3.31 7.93 5.24
CA VAL A 19 -1.88 7.60 5.24
C VAL A 19 -1.73 6.13 4.90
N GLY A 20 -1.06 5.85 3.79
CA GLY A 20 -0.91 4.54 3.17
C GLY A 20 -1.88 4.35 1.99
N GLY A 21 -1.34 4.42 0.78
CA GLY A 21 -2.00 4.06 -0.47
C GLY A 21 -1.99 2.57 -0.74
N GLY A 22 -2.20 1.74 0.29
CA GLY A 22 -2.36 0.29 0.15
C GLY A 22 -3.79 -0.13 -0.21
N THR A 23 -4.06 -1.43 -0.16
CA THR A 23 -5.37 -2.03 -0.51
C THR A 23 -6.55 -1.31 0.15
N ALA A 24 -6.51 -1.11 1.48
CA ALA A 24 -7.59 -0.44 2.19
C ALA A 24 -7.60 1.08 1.93
N GLY A 25 -6.43 1.73 1.95
CA GLY A 25 -6.32 3.18 1.79
C GLY A 25 -6.81 3.68 0.44
N CYS A 26 -6.42 3.01 -0.66
CA CYS A 26 -6.92 3.33 -2.00
C CYS A 26 -8.45 3.17 -2.11
N VAL A 27 -9.01 2.11 -1.52
CA VAL A 27 -10.46 1.89 -1.53
C VAL A 27 -11.18 2.98 -0.73
N VAL A 28 -10.73 3.29 0.48
CA VAL A 28 -11.33 4.34 1.32
C VAL A 28 -11.24 5.70 0.63
N ALA A 29 -10.08 6.06 0.08
CA ALA A 29 -9.88 7.32 -0.63
C ALA A 29 -10.84 7.47 -1.82
N SER A 30 -10.90 6.44 -2.66
CA SER A 30 -11.79 6.40 -3.82
C SER A 30 -13.26 6.54 -3.41
N ARG A 31 -13.70 5.77 -2.39
CA ARG A 31 -15.09 5.82 -1.91
C ARG A 31 -15.43 7.17 -1.30
N LEU A 32 -14.59 7.72 -0.43
CA LEU A 32 -14.82 9.05 0.15
C LEU A 32 -14.92 10.14 -0.93
N SER A 33 -14.04 10.13 -1.92
CA SER A 33 -14.10 11.11 -3.02
C SER A 33 -15.38 11.01 -3.84
N ALA A 34 -15.91 9.80 -4.04
CA ALA A 34 -17.13 9.56 -4.81
C ALA A 34 -18.39 9.94 -4.02
N TYR A 35 -18.46 9.61 -2.72
CA TYR A 35 -19.63 9.88 -1.89
C TYR A 35 -19.68 11.32 -1.37
N LEU A 36 -18.52 11.99 -1.23
CA LEU A 36 -18.42 13.33 -0.68
C LEU A 36 -17.75 14.30 -1.67
N PRO A 37 -18.41 14.68 -2.79
CA PRO A 37 -17.80 15.45 -3.87
C PRO A 37 -17.39 16.88 -3.46
N LYS A 38 -17.90 17.39 -2.33
CA LYS A 38 -17.52 18.70 -1.77
C LYS A 38 -16.35 18.63 -0.79
N LYS A 39 -15.86 17.42 -0.48
CA LYS A 39 -14.78 17.18 0.48
C LYS A 39 -13.48 16.90 -0.26
N ARG A 40 -12.38 17.46 0.25
CA ARG A 40 -11.04 17.28 -0.30
C ARG A 40 -10.35 16.13 0.44
N ILE A 41 -9.95 15.11 -0.31
CA ILE A 41 -9.33 13.89 0.23
C ILE A 41 -7.84 13.89 -0.18
N LEU A 42 -6.94 13.76 0.78
CA LEU A 42 -5.51 13.56 0.54
C LEU A 42 -5.12 12.13 0.88
N LEU A 43 -4.56 11.42 -0.10
CA LEU A 43 -3.93 10.11 0.08
C LEU A 43 -2.41 10.27 0.02
N ILE A 44 -1.71 9.80 1.05
CA ILE A 44 -0.25 9.82 1.13
C ILE A 44 0.24 8.38 1.01
N GLU A 45 1.18 8.13 0.09
CA GLU A 45 1.87 6.85 -0.05
C GLU A 45 3.38 7.05 0.04
N GLY A 46 4.08 6.14 0.72
CA GLY A 46 5.53 6.21 0.92
C GLY A 46 6.33 5.73 -0.29
N GLY A 47 5.71 4.97 -1.18
CA GLY A 47 6.26 4.54 -2.46
C GLY A 47 5.87 5.39 -3.67
N PRO A 48 6.46 5.09 -4.85
CA PRO A 48 6.08 5.75 -6.10
C PRO A 48 4.70 5.31 -6.58
N THR A 49 4.22 5.93 -7.65
CA THR A 49 3.12 5.38 -8.45
C THR A 49 3.56 4.09 -9.15
N ASP A 50 2.62 3.19 -9.39
CA ASP A 50 2.79 1.96 -10.18
C ASP A 50 2.72 2.21 -11.70
N VAL A 51 2.21 3.37 -12.12
CA VAL A 51 2.01 3.72 -13.53
C VAL A 51 3.33 3.61 -14.31
N GLY A 52 3.34 2.70 -15.29
CA GLY A 52 4.49 2.47 -16.18
C GLY A 52 5.53 1.48 -15.65
N ASP A 53 5.42 0.98 -14.42
CA ASP A 53 6.33 -0.03 -13.89
C ASP A 53 5.80 -1.45 -14.16
N LYS A 54 6.43 -2.14 -15.12
CA LYS A 54 6.06 -3.52 -15.48
C LYS A 54 6.28 -4.52 -14.35
N ARG A 55 7.23 -4.26 -13.44
CA ARG A 55 7.47 -5.12 -12.27
C ARG A 55 6.22 -5.18 -11.38
N VAL A 56 5.39 -4.14 -11.42
CA VAL A 56 4.15 -4.03 -10.64
C VAL A 56 2.93 -4.44 -11.46
N LEU A 57 2.80 -3.90 -12.68
CA LEU A 57 1.59 -4.05 -13.50
C LEU A 57 1.50 -5.40 -14.24
N VAL A 58 2.62 -6.12 -14.39
CA VAL A 58 2.65 -7.44 -15.03
C VAL A 58 2.81 -8.51 -13.95
N LEU A 59 1.74 -9.26 -13.69
CA LEU A 59 1.68 -10.22 -12.58
C LEU A 59 2.85 -11.22 -12.54
N LYS A 60 3.27 -11.76 -13.70
CA LYS A 60 4.41 -12.70 -13.78
C LYS A 60 5.74 -12.09 -13.34
N ASP A 61 5.87 -10.77 -13.41
CA ASP A 61 7.09 -10.03 -13.11
C ASP A 61 7.09 -9.53 -11.65
N ARG A 62 6.00 -9.72 -10.89
CA ARG A 62 5.84 -9.22 -9.51
C ARG A 62 6.99 -9.57 -8.57
N ILE A 63 7.60 -10.75 -8.77
CA ILE A 63 8.64 -11.25 -7.88
C ILE A 63 9.87 -10.33 -7.90
N GLN A 64 10.05 -9.58 -9.00
CA GLN A 64 11.12 -8.60 -9.18
C GLN A 64 10.94 -7.34 -8.32
N THR A 65 9.85 -7.23 -7.55
CA THR A 65 9.63 -6.13 -6.60
C THR A 65 10.16 -6.47 -5.20
N ILE A 66 10.31 -7.75 -4.84
CA ILE A 66 10.68 -8.19 -3.49
C ILE A 66 12.14 -7.86 -3.21
N GLY A 67 12.42 -7.24 -2.06
CA GLY A 67 13.77 -6.84 -1.64
C GLY A 67 14.38 -5.72 -2.49
N THR A 68 13.59 -5.02 -3.30
CA THR A 68 14.03 -3.91 -4.16
C THR A 68 13.63 -2.55 -3.57
N ASP A 69 13.76 -1.49 -4.38
CA ASP A 69 13.29 -0.14 -4.06
C ASP A 69 11.78 -0.05 -3.79
N LEU A 70 11.02 -1.06 -4.24
CA LEU A 70 9.58 -1.19 -4.05
C LEU A 70 9.19 -2.05 -2.82
N ASP A 71 10.16 -2.42 -1.98
CA ASP A 71 9.92 -3.18 -0.74
C ASP A 71 10.47 -2.40 0.47
N TYR A 72 9.69 -2.31 1.54
CA TYR A 72 10.16 -1.74 2.80
C TYR A 72 11.27 -2.59 3.46
N GLY A 73 11.39 -3.87 3.10
CA GLY A 73 12.52 -4.69 3.51
C GLY A 73 12.53 -5.06 5.00
N TYR A 74 11.37 -5.05 5.66
CA TYR A 74 11.30 -5.37 7.09
C TYR A 74 11.73 -6.80 7.36
N THR A 75 12.61 -7.00 8.33
CA THR A 75 13.06 -8.32 8.76
C THR A 75 12.59 -8.63 10.16
N SER A 76 12.30 -9.90 10.42
CA SER A 76 12.00 -10.34 11.79
C SER A 76 13.22 -10.20 12.70
N VAL A 77 12.96 -10.01 13.99
CA VAL A 77 14.00 -10.11 15.03
C VAL A 77 14.47 -11.55 15.17
N PRO A 78 15.61 -11.81 15.85
CA PRO A 78 16.05 -13.17 16.16
C PRO A 78 14.95 -13.99 16.87
N ARG A 79 14.77 -15.25 16.44
CA ARG A 79 13.77 -16.18 16.97
C ARG A 79 14.47 -17.46 17.45
N PRO A 80 14.32 -17.85 18.73
CA PRO A 80 15.02 -19.02 19.27
C PRO A 80 14.58 -20.35 18.64
N ASN A 81 13.31 -20.45 18.23
CA ASN A 81 12.70 -21.65 17.67
C ASN A 81 12.11 -21.41 16.27
N GLY A 82 12.73 -20.55 15.47
CA GLY A 82 12.25 -20.23 14.13
C GLY A 82 13.35 -19.61 13.28
N ASN A 83 13.01 -19.27 12.04
CA ASN A 83 13.98 -18.57 11.19
C ASN A 83 14.08 -17.10 11.62
N SER A 84 15.31 -16.67 11.88
CA SER A 84 15.65 -15.30 12.27
C SER A 84 15.82 -14.45 11.02
N HIS A 85 15.46 -13.16 11.10
CA HIS A 85 15.64 -12.22 9.99
C HIS A 85 14.90 -12.60 8.70
N ILE A 86 13.77 -13.31 8.80
CA ILE A 86 12.88 -13.55 7.67
C ILE A 86 12.43 -12.21 7.12
N LEU A 87 12.54 -12.03 5.81
CA LEU A 87 12.00 -10.88 5.10
C LEU A 87 10.46 -10.93 5.13
N HIS A 88 9.87 -9.99 5.84
CA HIS A 88 8.45 -9.68 5.77
C HIS A 88 8.24 -8.60 4.72
N SER A 89 8.29 -9.02 3.45
CA SER A 89 8.11 -8.12 2.31
C SER A 89 6.84 -7.28 2.47
N ARG A 90 6.99 -5.96 2.32
CA ARG A 90 5.87 -5.01 2.33
C ARG A 90 6.07 -4.06 1.18
N ALA A 91 5.15 -4.09 0.23
CA ALA A 91 5.20 -3.21 -0.92
C ALA A 91 5.21 -1.74 -0.49
N LYS A 92 6.16 -1.01 -1.07
CA LYS A 92 6.33 0.44 -1.00
C LYS A 92 6.06 1.00 -2.39
N VAL A 93 4.79 1.04 -2.77
CA VAL A 93 4.27 1.55 -4.06
C VAL A 93 2.77 1.82 -3.89
N LEU A 94 2.19 2.71 -4.70
CA LEU A 94 0.74 2.90 -4.76
C LEU A 94 0.03 1.57 -5.07
N GLY A 95 -1.06 1.31 -4.34
CA GLY A 95 -1.74 0.01 -4.23
C GLY A 95 -1.15 -0.92 -3.16
N GLY A 96 0.03 -0.64 -2.61
CA GLY A 96 0.64 -1.38 -1.50
C GLY A 96 0.73 -2.89 -1.76
N CYS A 97 0.42 -3.72 -0.76
CA CYS A 97 0.58 -5.17 -0.90
C CYS A 97 -0.31 -5.82 -1.97
N SER A 98 -1.40 -5.18 -2.42
CA SER A 98 -2.12 -5.67 -3.61
C SER A 98 -1.32 -5.53 -4.90
N SER A 99 -0.30 -4.67 -4.93
CA SER A 99 0.54 -4.41 -6.11
C SER A 99 1.75 -5.35 -6.20
N HIS A 100 2.00 -6.22 -5.22
CA HIS A 100 3.08 -7.22 -5.28
C HIS A 100 2.71 -8.61 -4.76
N ASN A 101 1.43 -8.86 -4.45
CA ASN A 101 0.94 -10.19 -4.08
C ASN A 101 0.58 -11.02 -5.33
N ASP A 102 0.16 -12.27 -5.12
CA ASP A 102 -0.21 -13.20 -6.19
C ASP A 102 -1.61 -12.99 -6.78
N MET A 103 -2.30 -11.91 -6.43
CA MET A 103 -3.71 -11.64 -6.80
C MET A 103 -4.71 -12.73 -6.44
N ILE A 104 -4.34 -13.65 -5.54
CA ILE A 104 -5.26 -14.64 -4.99
C ILE A 104 -6.33 -13.89 -4.18
N SER A 105 -7.59 -14.13 -4.53
CA SER A 105 -8.72 -13.42 -3.94
C SER A 105 -9.75 -14.40 -3.40
N PHE A 106 -10.05 -14.26 -2.12
CA PHE A 106 -11.08 -15.01 -1.43
C PHE A 106 -12.01 -14.03 -0.72
N ARG A 107 -13.27 -14.45 -0.55
CA ARG A 107 -14.10 -13.89 0.52
C ARG A 107 -13.82 -14.68 1.79
N THR A 108 -13.86 -14.00 2.93
CA THR A 108 -13.88 -14.68 4.23
C THR A 108 -15.08 -15.63 4.27
N THR A 109 -14.95 -16.72 5.01
CA THR A 109 -16.11 -17.55 5.30
C THR A 109 -17.12 -16.73 6.12
N GLU A 110 -18.39 -17.12 6.10
CA GLU A 110 -19.42 -16.44 6.89
C GLU A 110 -19.07 -16.46 8.39
N TYR A 111 -18.53 -17.57 8.88
CA TYR A 111 -18.12 -17.74 10.27
C TYR A 111 -17.05 -16.72 10.70
N ASP A 112 -16.06 -16.47 9.84
CA ASP A 112 -14.96 -15.53 10.15
C ASP A 112 -15.35 -14.05 9.96
N ALA A 113 -16.48 -13.76 9.29
CA ALA A 113 -16.89 -12.39 8.97
C ALA A 113 -17.57 -11.66 10.15
N TYR A 114 -18.00 -12.39 11.19
CA TYR A 114 -18.79 -11.87 12.31
C TYR A 114 -18.10 -11.99 13.68
N LEU A 115 -16.83 -12.40 13.70
CA LEU A 115 -15.97 -12.38 14.90
C LEU A 115 -15.14 -11.09 14.94
#